data_AF-A0A2H0E151-F1
#
_entry.id   AF-A0A2H0E151-F1
#
_cell.length_a   1.000
_cell.length_b   1.000
_cell.length_c   1.000
_cell.angle_alpha   90.00
_cell.angle_beta   90.00
_cell.angle_gamma   90.00
#
_symmetry.space_group_name_H-M   'P 1'
#
loop_
_entity.id
_entity.type
_entity.pdbx_description
1 polymer ?
#
loop_
_entity_poly.entity_id
_entity_poly.type
_entity_poly.pdbx_seq_one_letter_code
_entity_poly.pdbx_strand_id
1 'polypeptide(L)'
;QGLTSLLELSRQSTINRTTIYRVVEDLKTLNLAEEIIDSRGIKVKAVAPENLNLLLTQKETELTYLKSNLSNLISSLSAIKDQPVPSTQMVYFRGVSGLKQLLWNILKAKGESVGYGYADWNQSVGRDFAEKLRAELVKRQISDREIQNTDQLGPMSDWTNIKNYGQIYQCRFLDKKIVDIKHD
;
A
#
# COMPACT_ATOMS: atom_id res chain seq x y z
N GLN A 1 17.75 -30.02 -6.60
CA GLN A 1 16.89 -30.15 -5.41
C GLN A 1 17.60 -31.07 -4.43
N GLY A 2 17.96 -30.57 -3.24
CA GLY A 2 18.71 -31.32 -2.24
C GLY A 2 17.97 -31.34 -0.91
N LEU A 3 17.88 -32.52 -0.30
CA LEU A 3 17.45 -32.68 1.08
C LEU A 3 18.53 -32.14 2.01
N THR A 4 18.18 -31.23 2.90
CA THR A 4 19.14 -30.64 3.84
C THR A 4 18.53 -30.46 5.22
N SER A 5 19.36 -30.49 6.27
CA SER A 5 18.88 -30.23 7.62
C SER A 5 18.86 -28.72 7.89
N LEU A 6 18.05 -28.27 8.85
CA LEU A 6 18.03 -26.86 9.27
C LEU A 6 19.40 -26.38 9.78
N LEU A 7 20.17 -27.28 10.40
CA LEU A 7 21.53 -27.00 10.84
C LEU A 7 22.46 -26.71 9.66
N GLU A 8 22.37 -27.54 8.62
CA GLU A 8 23.20 -27.42 7.43
C GLU A 8 22.81 -26.19 6.61
N LEU A 9 21.52 -25.88 6.51
CA LEU A 9 21.00 -24.63 5.94
C LEU A 9 21.56 -23.40 6.64
N SER A 10 21.59 -23.37 7.96
CA SER A 10 22.15 -22.24 8.72
C SER A 10 23.64 -22.05 8.46
N ARG A 11 24.40 -23.14 8.29
CA ARG A 11 25.83 -23.07 7.94
C ARG A 11 26.06 -22.56 6.52
N GLN A 12 25.25 -22.99 5.57
CA GLN A 12 25.43 -22.66 4.15
C GLN A 12 24.89 -21.28 3.76
N SER A 13 23.85 -20.80 4.46
CA SER A 13 23.17 -19.54 4.12
C SER A 13 23.71 -18.31 4.84
N THR A 14 24.67 -18.46 5.76
CA THR A 14 25.10 -17.37 6.68
C THR A 14 23.96 -16.76 7.53
N ILE A 15 22.77 -17.38 7.54
CA ILE A 15 21.64 -16.95 8.38
C ILE A 15 21.70 -17.72 9.71
N ASN A 16 21.53 -17.00 10.82
CA ASN A 16 21.52 -17.62 12.14
C ASN A 16 20.38 -18.65 12.29
N ARG A 17 20.56 -19.62 13.20
CA ARG A 17 19.62 -20.73 13.36
C ARG A 17 18.20 -20.26 13.66
N THR A 18 18.01 -19.35 14.61
CA THR A 18 16.67 -18.86 14.99
C THR A 18 15.92 -18.27 13.79
N THR A 19 16.61 -17.50 12.96
CA THR A 19 16.05 -16.93 11.73
C THR A 19 15.78 -18.01 10.68
N ILE A 20 16.68 -18.99 10.49
CA ILE A 20 16.46 -20.09 9.53
C ILE A 20 15.20 -20.89 9.84
N TYR A 21 14.96 -21.22 11.11
CA TYR A 21 13.77 -21.99 11.49
C TYR A 21 12.51 -21.20 11.15
N ARG A 22 12.46 -19.90 11.48
CA ARG A 22 11.32 -19.04 11.14
C ARG A 22 11.12 -18.91 9.63
N VAL A 23 12.19 -18.67 8.88
CA VAL A 23 12.13 -18.55 7.41
C VAL A 23 11.64 -19.84 6.77
N VAL A 24 12.10 -21.00 7.22
CA VAL A 24 11.64 -22.29 6.69
C VAL A 24 10.17 -22.53 7.01
N GLU A 25 9.70 -22.19 8.22
CA GLU A 25 8.28 -22.24 8.54
C GLU A 25 7.47 -21.30 7.62
N ASP A 26 7.91 -20.06 7.42
CA ASP A 26 7.26 -19.13 6.49
C ASP A 26 7.20 -19.72 5.06
N LEU A 27 8.31 -20.32 4.57
CA LEU A 27 8.34 -20.98 3.26
C LEU A 27 7.42 -22.19 3.18
N LYS A 28 7.26 -22.96 4.26
CA LYS A 28 6.31 -24.08 4.33
C LYS A 28 4.87 -23.56 4.25
N THR A 29 4.52 -22.49 4.97
CA THR A 29 3.18 -21.89 4.88
C THR A 29 2.85 -21.39 3.48
N LEU A 30 3.87 -20.99 2.70
CA LEU A 30 3.75 -20.58 1.31
C LEU A 30 3.81 -21.75 0.31
N ASN A 31 3.91 -23.00 0.77
CA ASN A 31 4.11 -24.20 -0.05
C ASN A 31 5.39 -24.16 -0.93
N LEU A 32 6.42 -23.45 -0.46
CA LEU A 32 7.72 -23.30 -1.14
C LEU A 32 8.81 -24.21 -0.56
N ALA A 33 8.57 -24.76 0.62
CA ALA A 33 9.41 -25.80 1.23
C ALA A 33 8.55 -26.93 1.80
N GLU A 34 9.08 -28.14 1.77
CA GLU A 34 8.47 -29.32 2.38
C GLU A 34 9.40 -29.92 3.43
N GLU A 35 8.80 -30.41 4.50
CA GLU A 35 9.49 -31.16 5.54
C GLU A 35 9.39 -32.65 5.26
N ILE A 36 10.52 -33.35 5.32
CA ILE A 36 10.62 -34.80 5.17
C ILE A 36 11.20 -35.34 6.46
N ILE A 37 10.40 -36.18 7.13
CA ILE A 37 10.81 -36.89 8.33
C ILE A 37 11.36 -38.25 7.88
N ASP A 38 12.63 -38.50 8.18
CA ASP A 38 13.25 -39.81 8.00
C ASP A 38 13.80 -40.36 9.33
N SER A 39 14.35 -41.58 9.31
CA SER A 39 14.92 -42.24 10.50
C SER A 39 16.08 -41.48 11.15
N ARG A 40 16.64 -40.47 10.48
CA ARG A 40 17.75 -39.61 10.94
C ARG A 40 17.27 -38.21 11.33
N GLY A 41 15.97 -37.94 11.29
CA GLY A 41 15.34 -36.71 11.75
C GLY A 41 14.68 -35.89 10.64
N ILE A 42 14.50 -34.60 10.94
CA ILE A 42 13.80 -33.65 10.07
C ILE A 42 14.74 -33.11 9.00
N LYS A 43 14.32 -33.22 7.74
CA LYS A 43 14.98 -32.58 6.59
C LYS A 43 14.00 -31.70 5.86
N VAL A 44 14.54 -30.73 5.13
CA VAL A 44 13.76 -29.77 4.35
C VAL A 44 14.21 -29.89 2.89
N LYS A 45 13.26 -29.80 1.97
CA LYS A 45 13.52 -29.64 0.54
C LYS A 45 12.76 -28.43 0.02
N ALA A 46 13.38 -27.70 -0.91
CA ALA A 46 12.66 -26.73 -1.72
C ALA A 46 11.72 -27.46 -2.68
N VAL A 47 10.50 -26.93 -2.85
CA VAL A 47 9.57 -27.46 -3.84
C VAL A 47 9.94 -26.92 -5.23
N ALA A 48 9.40 -27.53 -6.28
CA ALA A 48 9.70 -27.14 -7.66
C ALA A 48 9.30 -25.67 -7.92
N PRO A 49 10.11 -24.86 -8.64
CA PRO A 49 9.82 -23.45 -8.89
C PRO A 49 8.44 -23.19 -9.49
N GLU A 50 7.89 -24.16 -10.22
CA GLU A 50 6.56 -24.14 -10.82
C GLU A 50 5.44 -23.95 -9.78
N ASN A 51 5.67 -24.30 -8.51
CA ASN A 51 4.73 -24.04 -7.41
C ASN A 51 4.55 -22.56 -7.11
N LEU A 52 5.44 -21.67 -7.57
CA LEU A 52 5.19 -20.22 -7.50
C LEU A 52 3.94 -19.83 -8.29
N ASN A 53 3.61 -20.55 -9.37
CA ASN A 53 2.36 -20.35 -10.10
C ASN A 53 1.14 -20.70 -9.24
N LEU A 54 1.21 -21.78 -8.46
CA LEU A 54 0.14 -22.15 -7.53
C LEU A 54 -0.07 -21.06 -6.47
N LEU A 55 1.01 -20.53 -5.88
CA LEU A 55 0.94 -19.43 -4.91
C LEU A 55 0.31 -18.18 -5.54
N LEU A 56 0.69 -17.83 -6.78
CA LEU A 56 0.09 -16.72 -7.51
C LEU A 56 -1.41 -16.94 -7.72
N THR A 57 -1.81 -18.11 -8.23
CA THR A 57 -3.22 -18.46 -8.43
C THR A 57 -4.02 -18.41 -7.12
N GLN A 58 -3.44 -18.85 -6.00
CA GLN A 58 -4.07 -18.75 -4.68
C GLN A 58 -4.30 -17.29 -4.27
N LYS A 59 -3.30 -16.42 -4.48
CA LYS A 59 -3.41 -14.98 -4.20
C LYS A 59 -4.41 -14.27 -5.11
N GLU A 60 -4.48 -14.64 -6.38
CA GLU A 60 -5.48 -14.12 -7.32
C GLU A 60 -6.90 -14.55 -6.93
N THR A 61 -7.06 -15.80 -6.49
CA THR A 61 -8.34 -16.33 -5.99
C THR A 61 -8.76 -15.60 -4.72
N GLU A 62 -7.86 -15.44 -3.74
CA GLU A 62 -8.08 -14.67 -2.52
C GLU A 62 -8.48 -13.22 -2.85
N LEU A 63 -7.76 -12.56 -3.75
CA LEU A 63 -8.06 -11.20 -4.19
C LEU A 63 -9.43 -11.11 -4.86
N THR A 64 -9.78 -12.08 -5.70
CA THR A 64 -11.08 -12.13 -6.38
C THR A 64 -12.22 -12.32 -5.39
N TYR A 65 -12.04 -13.22 -4.41
CA TYR A 65 -12.98 -13.42 -3.31
C TYR A 65 -13.14 -12.15 -2.46
N LEU A 66 -12.04 -11.48 -2.10
CA LEU A 66 -12.11 -10.22 -1.35
C LEU A 66 -12.86 -9.13 -2.13
N LYS A 67 -12.59 -9.01 -3.45
CA LYS A 67 -13.29 -8.06 -4.32
C LYS A 67 -14.78 -8.34 -4.43
N SER A 68 -15.20 -9.60 -4.59
CA SER A 68 -16.61 -9.95 -4.71
C SER A 68 -17.38 -9.70 -3.41
N ASN A 69 -16.78 -10.01 -2.26
CA ASN A 69 -17.41 -9.79 -0.96
C ASN A 69 -17.42 -8.31 -0.53
N LEU A 70 -16.45 -7.51 -0.98
CA LEU A 70 -16.38 -6.10 -0.63
C LEU A 70 -17.63 -5.33 -1.07
N SER A 71 -18.14 -5.58 -2.28
CA SER A 71 -19.35 -4.91 -2.79
C SER A 71 -20.59 -5.21 -1.93
N ASN A 72 -20.74 -6.47 -1.52
CA ASN A 72 -21.84 -6.89 -0.66
C ASN A 72 -21.73 -6.26 0.72
N LEU A 73 -20.54 -6.29 1.33
CA LEU A 73 -20.28 -5.67 2.63
C LEU A 73 -20.55 -4.16 2.62
N ILE A 74 -20.09 -3.44 1.59
CA ILE A 74 -20.36 -2.00 1.43
C ILE A 74 -21.87 -1.74 1.38
N SER A 75 -22.61 -2.57 0.62
CA SER A 75 -24.06 -2.44 0.49
C SER A 75 -24.78 -2.66 1.82
N SER A 76 -24.43 -3.71 2.56
CA SER A 76 -24.99 -3.99 3.89
C SER A 76 -24.68 -2.89 4.91
N LEU A 77 -23.45 -2.36 4.92
CA LEU A 77 -23.06 -1.29 5.84
C LEU A 77 -23.70 0.05 5.50
N SER A 78 -23.93 0.33 4.22
CA SER A 78 -24.58 1.57 3.77
C SER A 78 -26.04 1.62 4.19
N ALA A 79 -26.73 0.47 4.25
CA ALA A 79 -28.12 0.36 4.71
C ALA A 79 -28.31 0.68 6.20
N ILE A 80 -27.24 0.66 7.00
CA ILE A 80 -27.27 0.97 8.44
C ILE A 80 -27.06 2.48 8.69
N LYS A 81 -26.73 3.26 7.65
CA LYS A 81 -26.32 4.66 7.80
C LYS A 81 -27.53 5.60 7.85
N ASP A 82 -28.26 5.57 8.95
CA ASP A 82 -29.52 6.30 9.16
C ASP A 82 -29.39 7.70 9.79
N GLN A 83 -28.20 8.31 9.79
CA GLN A 83 -28.05 9.66 10.34
C GLN A 83 -27.67 10.70 9.28
N PRO A 84 -28.40 11.84 9.22
CA PRO A 84 -28.01 12.95 8.38
C PRO A 84 -26.63 13.44 8.84
N VAL A 85 -25.64 13.28 7.96
CA VAL A 85 -24.30 13.78 8.19
C VAL A 85 -24.35 15.31 8.05
N PRO A 86 -23.82 16.07 9.02
CA PRO A 86 -23.72 17.52 8.90
C PRO A 86 -23.01 17.94 7.60
N SER A 87 -23.38 19.09 7.05
CA SER A 87 -22.72 19.64 5.85
C SER A 87 -21.23 19.94 6.06
N THR A 88 -20.77 20.05 7.31
CA THR A 88 -19.37 20.23 7.68
C THR A 88 -19.03 19.34 8.86
N GLN A 89 -17.95 18.57 8.74
CA GLN A 89 -17.46 17.66 9.77
C GLN A 89 -15.94 17.80 9.92
N MET A 90 -15.47 17.87 11.17
CA MET A 90 -14.05 17.75 11.49
C MET A 90 -13.75 16.28 11.81
N VAL A 91 -12.77 15.70 11.11
CA VAL A 91 -12.37 14.29 11.29
C VAL A 91 -10.85 14.23 11.46
N TYR A 92 -10.42 13.53 12.50
CA TYR A 92 -9.00 13.33 12.78
C TYR A 92 -8.51 12.00 12.21
N PHE A 93 -7.41 12.04 11.47
CA PHE A 93 -6.75 10.87 10.92
C PHE A 93 -5.35 10.75 11.55
N ARG A 94 -5.02 9.58 12.12
CA ARG A 94 -3.77 9.39 12.88
C ARG A 94 -2.78 8.47 12.17
N GLY A 95 -1.52 8.88 12.16
CA GLY A 95 -0.40 8.14 11.57
C GLY A 95 -0.53 7.93 10.05
N VAL A 96 0.40 7.16 9.49
CA VAL A 96 0.48 6.89 8.04
C VAL A 96 -0.81 6.25 7.51
N SER A 97 -1.41 5.32 8.26
CA SER A 97 -2.67 4.67 7.86
C SER A 97 -3.84 5.67 7.81
N GLY A 98 -3.91 6.58 8.78
CA GLY A 98 -4.91 7.65 8.77
C GLY A 98 -4.70 8.60 7.59
N LEU A 99 -3.46 9.00 7.32
CA LEU A 99 -3.14 9.86 6.18
C LEU A 99 -3.52 9.20 4.85
N LYS A 100 -3.21 7.91 4.68
CA LYS A 100 -3.67 7.13 3.50
C LYS A 100 -5.19 7.18 3.36
N GLN A 101 -5.93 7.03 4.46
CA GLN A 101 -7.38 7.11 4.44
C GLN A 101 -7.90 8.50 4.05
N LEU A 102 -7.31 9.57 4.61
CA LEU A 102 -7.64 10.95 4.28
C LEU A 102 -7.43 11.20 2.78
N LEU A 103 -6.24 10.87 2.26
CA LEU A 103 -5.91 11.05 0.86
C LEU A 103 -6.82 10.20 -0.05
N TRP A 104 -7.15 8.97 0.33
CA TRP A 104 -8.09 8.14 -0.43
C TRP A 104 -9.52 8.71 -0.44
N ASN A 105 -9.93 9.40 0.62
CA ASN A 105 -11.23 10.05 0.67
C ASN A 105 -11.38 11.21 -0.33
N ILE A 106 -10.27 11.79 -0.81
CA ILE A 106 -10.28 12.79 -1.89
C ILE A 106 -11.03 12.27 -3.12
N LEU A 107 -10.96 10.97 -3.38
CA LEU A 107 -11.65 10.32 -4.50
C LEU A 107 -13.18 10.38 -4.43
N LYS A 108 -13.75 10.92 -3.33
CA LYS A 108 -15.18 11.20 -3.17
C LYS A 108 -15.57 12.61 -3.61
N ALA A 109 -14.61 13.49 -3.89
CA ALA A 109 -14.85 14.84 -4.34
C ALA A 109 -15.60 14.86 -5.68
N LYS A 110 -16.47 15.86 -5.85
CA LYS A 110 -17.17 16.14 -7.11
C LYS A 110 -16.51 17.35 -7.75
N GLY A 111 -15.54 17.12 -8.64
CA GLY A 111 -14.87 18.19 -9.39
C GLY A 111 -13.45 18.47 -8.90
N GLU A 112 -13.29 19.07 -7.72
CA GLU A 112 -11.95 19.45 -7.22
C GLU A 112 -11.68 19.08 -5.76
N SER A 113 -10.40 18.88 -5.46
CA SER A 113 -9.81 18.88 -4.13
C SER A 113 -8.89 20.08 -4.00
N VAL A 114 -9.05 20.83 -2.92
CA VAL A 114 -8.23 22.00 -2.61
C VAL A 114 -7.64 21.83 -1.21
N GLY A 115 -6.37 22.12 -1.04
CA GLY A 115 -5.70 21.92 0.24
C GLY A 115 -4.41 22.69 0.42
N TYR A 116 -3.98 22.79 1.67
CA TYR A 116 -2.64 23.21 2.02
C TYR A 116 -1.74 21.97 2.14
N GLY A 117 -0.67 21.94 1.35
CA GLY A 117 0.31 20.86 1.36
C GLY A 117 1.55 21.26 2.15
N TYR A 118 1.99 20.36 3.03
CA TYR A 118 3.22 20.54 3.82
C TYR A 118 4.32 19.53 3.44
N ALA A 119 3.97 18.37 2.88
CA ALA A 119 4.90 17.26 2.69
C ALA A 119 4.65 16.48 1.40
N ASP A 120 5.70 15.83 0.90
CA ASP A 120 5.64 14.90 -0.23
C ASP A 120 4.80 13.66 0.10
N TRP A 121 3.79 13.35 -0.72
CA TRP A 121 3.01 12.13 -0.59
C TRP A 121 3.87 10.87 -0.74
N ASN A 122 4.90 10.87 -1.59
CA ASN A 122 5.76 9.70 -1.77
C ASN A 122 6.51 9.37 -0.46
N GLN A 123 7.01 10.39 0.24
CA GLN A 123 7.66 10.22 1.54
C GLN A 123 6.65 9.88 2.65
N SER A 124 5.47 10.48 2.60
CA SER A 124 4.48 10.38 3.68
C SER A 124 3.68 9.07 3.67
N VAL A 125 3.29 8.58 2.49
CA VAL A 125 2.42 7.40 2.35
C VAL A 125 3.02 6.29 1.48
N GLY A 126 4.21 6.51 0.93
CA GLY A 126 4.90 5.59 0.04
C GLY A 126 4.50 5.79 -1.43
N ARG A 127 5.50 5.67 -2.31
CA ARG A 127 5.35 5.94 -3.75
C ARG A 127 4.24 5.10 -4.41
N ASP A 128 4.15 3.81 -4.12
CA ASP A 128 3.15 2.93 -4.74
C ASP A 128 1.72 3.38 -4.43
N PHE A 129 1.47 3.79 -3.19
CA PHE A 129 0.16 4.31 -2.80
C PHE A 129 -0.12 5.66 -3.46
N ALA A 130 0.86 6.57 -3.47
CA ALA A 130 0.72 7.89 -4.07
C ALA A 130 0.46 7.81 -5.59
N GLU A 131 1.19 6.96 -6.31
CA GLU A 131 0.97 6.69 -7.74
C GLU A 131 -0.43 6.11 -7.97
N LYS A 132 -0.88 5.16 -7.13
CA LYS A 132 -2.23 4.59 -7.23
C LYS A 132 -3.32 5.65 -7.03
N LEU A 133 -3.15 6.54 -6.07
CA LEU A 133 -4.07 7.65 -5.81
C LEU A 133 -4.12 8.62 -7.00
N ARG A 134 -2.96 9.06 -7.50
CA ARG A 134 -2.88 9.95 -8.67
C ARG A 134 -3.53 9.34 -9.90
N ALA A 135 -3.34 8.04 -10.12
CA ALA A 135 -3.99 7.31 -11.21
C ALA A 135 -5.53 7.34 -11.08
N GLU A 136 -6.06 7.19 -9.87
CA GLU A 136 -7.51 7.29 -9.62
C GLU A 136 -8.03 8.72 -9.79
N LEU A 137 -7.29 9.74 -9.38
CA LEU A 137 -7.63 11.15 -9.61
C LEU A 137 -7.75 11.46 -11.11
N VAL A 138 -6.75 11.05 -11.90
CA VAL A 138 -6.78 11.19 -13.37
C VAL A 138 -7.95 10.43 -13.96
N LYS A 139 -8.16 9.17 -13.56
CA LYS A 139 -9.27 8.34 -14.07
C LYS A 139 -10.63 9.00 -13.81
N ARG A 140 -10.79 9.66 -12.66
CA ARG A 140 -12.05 10.30 -12.23
C ARG A 140 -12.15 11.76 -12.64
N GLN A 141 -11.12 12.32 -13.28
CA GLN A 141 -11.05 13.74 -13.66
C GLN A 141 -11.30 14.67 -12.47
N ILE A 142 -10.69 14.34 -11.32
CA ILE A 142 -10.74 15.18 -10.12
C ILE A 142 -9.55 16.13 -10.17
N SER A 143 -9.82 17.44 -10.27
CA SER A 143 -8.79 18.47 -10.20
C SER A 143 -8.21 18.53 -8.78
N ASP A 144 -6.90 18.64 -8.69
CA ASP A 144 -6.17 18.60 -7.42
C ASP A 144 -5.32 19.87 -7.31
N ARG A 145 -5.60 20.68 -6.29
CA ARG A 145 -5.06 22.04 -6.17
C ARG A 145 -4.46 22.23 -4.80
N GLU A 146 -3.16 22.41 -4.78
CA GLU A 146 -2.42 22.59 -3.53
C GLU A 146 -1.80 23.99 -3.44
N ILE A 147 -1.79 24.51 -2.23
CA ILE A 147 -0.93 25.63 -1.84
C ILE A 147 0.13 25.09 -0.90
N GLN A 148 1.39 25.34 -1.22
CA GLN A 148 2.54 24.96 -0.39
C GLN A 148 3.41 26.18 -0.09
N ASN A 149 4.34 26.10 0.86
CA ASN A 149 5.25 27.21 1.10
C ASN A 149 6.41 27.29 0.10
N THR A 150 6.80 26.17 -0.50
CA THR A 150 7.97 26.07 -1.37
C THR A 150 7.82 24.94 -2.38
N ASP A 151 8.50 25.02 -3.52
CA ASP A 151 8.60 23.91 -4.47
C ASP A 151 9.60 22.86 -3.97
N GLN A 152 9.17 22.02 -3.02
CA GLN A 152 10.01 20.97 -2.43
C GLN A 152 10.18 19.75 -3.33
N LEU A 153 9.28 19.59 -4.30
CA LEU A 153 9.15 18.38 -5.10
C LEU A 153 9.92 18.45 -6.41
N GLY A 154 10.23 19.66 -6.89
CA GLY A 154 10.89 19.84 -8.17
C GLY A 154 10.01 19.39 -9.34
N PRO A 155 10.62 19.07 -10.51
CA PRO A 155 9.90 18.65 -11.70
C PRO A 155 8.94 17.46 -11.43
N MET A 156 7.73 17.52 -12.00
CA MET A 156 6.72 16.46 -11.84
C MET A 156 7.24 15.05 -12.20
N SER A 157 8.15 14.97 -13.18
CA SER A 157 8.79 13.72 -13.61
C SER A 157 9.53 13.00 -12.49
N ASP A 158 9.96 13.70 -11.44
CA ASP A 158 10.83 13.14 -10.42
C ASP A 158 10.02 12.34 -9.39
N TRP A 159 8.74 12.70 -9.20
CA TRP A 159 7.89 12.15 -8.16
C TRP A 159 6.62 11.44 -8.65
N THR A 160 6.25 11.52 -9.93
CA THR A 160 5.13 10.72 -10.46
C THR A 160 5.35 10.27 -11.89
N ASN A 161 4.94 9.03 -12.19
CA ASN A 161 4.92 8.47 -13.55
C ASN A 161 3.50 8.46 -14.15
N ILE A 162 2.49 8.94 -13.43
CA ILE A 162 1.11 8.98 -13.93
C ILE A 162 0.97 9.97 -15.08
N LYS A 163 0.72 9.42 -16.27
CA LYS A 163 0.40 10.21 -17.48
C LYS A 163 -0.82 11.10 -17.22
N ASN A 164 -0.78 12.30 -17.78
CA ASN A 164 -1.84 13.32 -17.69
C ASN A 164 -2.12 13.87 -16.29
N TYR A 165 -1.35 13.52 -15.25
CA TYR A 165 -1.55 14.10 -13.92
C TYR A 165 -1.39 15.63 -13.92
N GLY A 166 -0.43 16.16 -14.69
CA GLY A 166 -0.25 17.60 -14.87
C GLY A 166 -1.41 18.35 -15.55
N GLN A 167 -2.40 17.64 -16.10
CA GLN A 167 -3.62 18.27 -16.64
C GLN A 167 -4.64 18.57 -15.54
N ILE A 168 -4.59 17.82 -14.43
CA ILE A 168 -5.53 17.94 -13.31
C ILE A 168 -4.89 18.54 -12.05
N TYR A 169 -3.55 18.52 -11.95
CA TYR A 169 -2.81 19.00 -10.79
C TYR A 169 -2.30 20.44 -10.97
N GLN A 170 -2.55 21.29 -9.98
CA GLN A 170 -1.98 22.63 -9.89
C GLN A 170 -1.44 22.90 -8.50
N CYS A 171 -0.15 23.26 -8.40
CA CYS A 171 0.44 23.75 -7.16
C CYS A 171 0.74 25.25 -7.25
N ARG A 172 0.50 25.98 -6.17
CA ARG A 172 0.92 27.38 -6.00
C ARG A 172 1.73 27.52 -4.73
N PHE A 173 2.61 28.51 -4.71
CA PHE A 173 3.49 28.76 -3.58
C PHE A 173 3.13 30.06 -2.86
N LEU A 174 3.03 30.00 -1.53
CA LEU A 174 2.77 31.13 -0.67
C LEU A 174 3.92 31.32 0.31
N ASP A 175 4.47 32.53 0.43
CA ASP A 175 5.58 32.80 1.35
C ASP A 175 5.18 32.44 2.80
N LYS A 176 6.05 31.71 3.51
CA LYS A 176 5.88 31.35 4.92
C LYS A 176 5.65 32.55 5.85
N LYS A 177 6.08 33.75 5.44
CA LYS A 177 5.82 35.01 6.15
C LYS A 177 4.35 35.42 6.12
N ILE A 178 3.57 34.94 5.13
CA ILE A 178 2.14 35.19 5.01
C ILE A 178 1.36 34.14 5.81
N VAL A 179 1.62 32.87 5.52
CA VAL A 179 1.07 31.73 6.26
C VAL A 179 2.14 30.65 6.31
N ASP A 180 2.50 30.23 7.52
CA ASP A 180 3.45 29.15 7.74
C ASP A 180 2.68 27.82 7.79
N ILE A 181 2.62 27.11 6.65
CA ILE A 181 1.90 25.86 6.50
C ILE A 181 2.72 24.76 7.16
N LYS A 182 2.22 24.21 8.26
CA LYS A 182 2.87 23.14 9.02
C LYS A 182 1.89 22.01 9.31
N HIS A 183 2.45 20.85 9.66
CA HIS A 183 1.72 19.89 10.48
C HIS A 183 1.93 20.26 11.96
N ASP A 184 0.91 20.07 12.78
CA ASP A 184 0.94 20.34 14.24
C ASP A 184 2.11 19.66 14.98
#